data_AF-A0A3D3F8N0-F1
#
_entry.id   AF-A0A3D3F8N0-F1
#
_cell.length_a   1.000
_cell.length_b   1.000
_cell.length_c   1.000
_cell.angle_alpha   90.00
_cell.angle_beta   90.00
_cell.angle_gamma   90.00
#
_symmetry.space_group_name_H-M   'P 1'
#
loop_
_entity.id
_entity.type
_entity.pdbx_description
1 polymer ?
#
loop_
_entity_poly.entity_id
_entity_poly.type
_entity_poly.pdbx_seq_one_letter_code
_entity_poly.pdbx_strand_id
1 'polypeptide(L)'
;MYKKIAILIFTVVAFASCGTSKKAATAKKGSFGLQNEIIDYGKKYIGKPYRYAGKGPNSFDCSGFTSYVFRKFGYTLSPSSSGQDRQVPSIRRKKDLTKGDLVFFEGRRHNGNVGHVGIVTETRGNG
;
A
#
# COMPACT_ATOMS: atom_id res chain seq x y z
N MET A 1 -41.91 -24.21 30.40
CA MET A 1 -41.04 -25.00 31.30
C MET A 1 -40.03 -24.07 31.93
N TYR A 2 -40.31 -23.53 33.12
CA TYR A 2 -39.39 -22.66 33.85
C TYR A 2 -38.51 -23.52 34.76
N LYS A 3 -37.18 -23.48 34.57
CA LYS A 3 -36.22 -24.07 35.51
C LYS A 3 -35.32 -22.96 36.07
N LYS A 4 -35.75 -22.50 37.24
CA LYS A 4 -35.01 -22.13 38.45
C LYS A 4 -33.68 -21.38 38.30
N ILE A 5 -33.77 -20.13 38.75
CA ILE A 5 -32.74 -19.24 39.29
C ILE A 5 -31.81 -19.96 40.27
N ALA A 6 -30.50 -19.72 40.15
CA ALA A 6 -29.56 -19.82 41.25
C ALA A 6 -28.54 -18.68 41.12
N ILE A 7 -28.75 -17.63 41.92
CA ILE A 7 -27.76 -16.60 42.20
C ILE A 7 -26.71 -17.22 43.10
N LEU A 8 -25.44 -17.17 42.70
CA LEU A 8 -24.31 -17.34 43.61
C LEU A 8 -23.39 -16.11 43.47
N ILE A 9 -23.42 -15.27 44.50
CA ILE A 9 -22.55 -14.13 44.72
C ILE A 9 -21.24 -14.63 45.34
N PHE A 10 -20.10 -14.41 44.68
CA PHE A 10 -18.72 -14.27 45.23
C PHE A 10 -17.78 -14.35 44.01
N THR A 11 -16.91 -13.41 43.64
CA THR A 11 -16.18 -12.36 44.33
C THR A 11 -15.81 -11.29 43.29
N VAL A 12 -15.86 -10.02 43.70
CA VAL A 12 -15.26 -8.93 42.94
C VAL A 12 -13.74 -9.08 43.05
N VAL A 13 -13.10 -9.55 41.99
CA VAL A 13 -11.65 -9.41 41.86
C VAL A 13 -11.39 -8.04 41.25
N ALA A 14 -11.22 -7.06 42.13
CA ALA A 14 -10.69 -5.75 41.77
C ALA A 14 -9.18 -5.89 41.51
N PHE A 15 -8.80 -6.24 40.28
CA PHE A 15 -7.45 -5.96 39.81
C PHE A 15 -7.37 -4.48 39.45
N ALA A 16 -6.98 -3.67 40.45
CA ALA A 16 -6.42 -2.35 40.24
C ALA A 16 -5.08 -2.50 39.51
N SER A 17 -5.11 -2.63 38.18
CA SER A 17 -3.93 -2.42 37.34
C SER A 17 -3.86 -0.95 36.98
N CYS A 18 -3.28 -0.17 37.90
CA CYS A 18 -2.82 1.17 37.61
C CYS A 18 -1.64 1.11 36.62
N GLY A 19 -1.68 1.96 35.60
CA GLY A 19 -0.46 2.42 34.92
C GLY A 19 0.07 1.54 33.78
N THR A 20 -0.46 1.76 32.58
CA THR A 20 0.29 2.39 31.47
C THR A 20 -0.60 2.31 30.25
N SER A 21 -1.29 3.41 29.94
CA SER A 21 -1.77 3.66 28.59
C SER A 21 -0.52 3.71 27.69
N LYS A 22 -0.14 2.58 27.08
CA LYS A 22 0.76 2.60 25.94
C LYS A 22 0.03 3.39 24.88
N LYS A 23 0.33 4.69 24.82
CA LYS A 23 0.03 5.59 23.73
C LYS A 23 0.40 4.82 22.46
N ALA A 24 -0.60 4.44 21.67
CA ALA A 24 -0.41 3.88 20.33
C ALA A 24 0.18 4.98 19.43
N ALA A 25 1.46 5.26 19.66
CA ALA A 25 2.26 6.24 18.94
C ALA A 25 3.33 5.50 18.13
N THR A 26 2.91 4.49 17.37
CA THR A 26 3.80 3.68 16.50
C THR A 26 3.20 3.37 15.13
N ALA A 27 2.15 4.08 14.68
CA ALA A 27 1.64 3.92 13.32
C ALA A 27 2.32 4.84 12.29
N LYS A 28 2.80 6.02 12.70
CA LYS A 28 3.38 7.00 11.75
C LYS A 28 4.82 6.70 11.35
N LYS A 29 5.64 6.06 12.19
CA LYS A 29 7.04 5.76 11.82
C LYS A 29 7.16 4.59 10.84
N GLY A 30 6.15 3.71 10.80
CA GLY A 30 6.10 2.51 9.94
C GLY A 30 5.72 2.81 8.48
N SER A 31 4.79 3.74 8.21
CA SER A 31 4.40 4.04 6.82
C SER A 31 5.50 4.80 6.09
N PHE A 32 6.00 5.90 6.67
CA PHE A 32 7.07 6.73 6.07
C PHE A 32 8.36 5.94 5.82
N GLY A 33 8.67 4.95 6.67
CA GLY A 33 9.78 4.02 6.42
C GLY A 33 9.53 3.12 5.22
N LEU A 34 8.39 2.41 5.21
CA LEU A 34 8.04 1.47 4.15
C LEU A 34 7.99 2.13 2.76
N GLN A 35 7.46 3.35 2.67
CA GLN A 35 7.35 4.07 1.40
C GLN A 35 8.72 4.40 0.82
N ASN A 36 9.66 4.83 1.66
CA ASN A 36 11.05 5.06 1.23
C ASN A 36 11.73 3.74 0.85
N GLU A 37 11.50 2.65 1.59
CA GLU A 37 12.05 1.34 1.25
C GLU A 37 11.56 0.82 -0.12
N ILE A 38 10.27 0.98 -0.42
CA ILE A 38 9.69 0.65 -1.74
C ILE A 38 10.38 1.43 -2.84
N ILE A 39 10.52 2.75 -2.66
CA ILE A 39 11.15 3.65 -3.63
C ILE A 39 12.63 3.27 -3.81
N ASP A 40 13.37 3.08 -2.73
CA ASP A 40 14.80 2.79 -2.78
C ASP A 40 15.08 1.39 -3.33
N TYR A 41 14.20 0.42 -3.09
CA TYR A 41 14.25 -0.87 -3.77
C TYR A 41 14.01 -0.73 -5.28
N GLY A 42 13.04 0.09 -5.68
CA GLY A 42 12.77 0.39 -7.10
C GLY A 42 13.96 1.05 -7.80
N LYS A 43 14.67 1.97 -7.12
CA LYS A 43 15.85 2.66 -7.66
C LYS A 43 16.99 1.72 -8.04
N LYS A 44 17.09 0.52 -7.45
CA LYS A 44 18.10 -0.50 -7.81
C LYS A 44 18.02 -0.95 -9.28
N TYR A 45 16.89 -0.69 -9.95
CA TYR A 45 16.63 -1.09 -11.32
C TYR A 45 16.69 0.08 -12.31
N ILE A 46 17.14 1.26 -11.89
CA ILE A 46 17.42 2.38 -12.79
C ILE A 46 18.42 1.92 -13.87
N GLY A 47 18.11 2.25 -15.13
CA GLY A 47 18.90 1.85 -16.29
C GLY A 47 18.59 0.46 -16.86
N LYS A 48 17.72 -0.35 -16.22
CA LYS A 48 17.26 -1.61 -16.83
C LYS A 48 16.37 -1.31 -18.05
N PRO A 49 16.53 -2.08 -19.15
CA PRO A 49 15.79 -1.84 -20.39
C PRO A 49 14.28 -2.04 -20.23
N TYR A 50 13.51 -1.21 -20.94
CA TYR A 50 12.08 -1.44 -21.11
C TYR A 50 11.83 -2.58 -22.11
N ARG A 51 10.98 -3.54 -21.75
CA ARG A 51 10.52 -4.64 -22.61
C ARG A 51 9.05 -4.91 -22.34
N TYR A 52 8.24 -4.92 -23.39
CA TYR A 52 6.81 -5.28 -23.28
C TYR A 52 6.66 -6.65 -22.61
N ALA A 53 5.74 -6.76 -21.65
CA ALA A 53 5.53 -7.93 -20.79
C ALA A 53 6.74 -8.31 -19.91
N GLY A 54 7.73 -7.43 -19.77
CA GLY A 54 8.92 -7.64 -18.94
C GLY A 54 8.60 -7.61 -17.44
N LYS A 55 9.02 -8.63 -16.71
CA LYS A 55 8.68 -8.84 -15.27
C LYS A 55 9.91 -8.89 -14.35
N GLY A 56 11.05 -8.40 -14.83
CA GLY A 56 12.31 -8.33 -14.07
C GLY A 56 13.12 -9.63 -14.00
N PRO A 57 14.31 -9.58 -13.36
CA PRO A 57 15.01 -8.36 -12.93
C PRO A 57 15.80 -7.68 -14.07
N ASN A 58 15.94 -8.34 -15.22
CA ASN A 58 16.81 -7.86 -16.30
C ASN A 58 16.14 -6.84 -17.22
N SER A 59 14.82 -6.85 -17.32
CA SER A 59 14.03 -5.90 -18.10
C SER A 59 12.60 -5.83 -17.57
N PHE A 60 11.94 -4.70 -17.78
CA PHE A 60 10.60 -4.45 -17.25
C PHE A 60 9.69 -3.78 -18.27
N ASP A 61 8.38 -4.03 -18.18
CA ASP A 61 7.41 -3.01 -18.57
C ASP A 61 6.93 -2.24 -17.32
N CYS A 62 6.01 -1.30 -17.51
CA CYS A 62 5.54 -0.43 -16.42
C CYS A 62 4.88 -1.20 -15.27
N SER A 63 3.87 -2.02 -15.55
CA SER A 63 3.15 -2.80 -14.54
C SER A 63 3.97 -3.97 -14.01
N GLY A 64 4.82 -4.57 -14.83
CA GLY A 64 5.77 -5.59 -14.40
C GLY A 64 6.81 -5.05 -13.43
N PHE A 65 7.29 -3.82 -13.62
CA PHE A 65 8.15 -3.13 -12.66
C PHE A 65 7.44 -2.91 -11.32
N THR A 66 6.25 -2.30 -11.32
CA THR A 66 5.51 -2.04 -10.07
C THR A 66 5.16 -3.33 -9.36
N SER A 67 4.63 -4.35 -10.05
CA SER A 67 4.37 -5.67 -9.46
C SER A 67 5.63 -6.34 -8.91
N TYR A 68 6.79 -6.18 -9.57
CA TYR A 68 8.06 -6.72 -9.08
C TYR A 68 8.53 -6.04 -7.81
N VAL A 69 8.50 -4.71 -7.77
CA VAL A 69 8.89 -3.92 -6.60
C VAL A 69 7.98 -4.22 -5.41
N PHE A 70 6.66 -4.10 -5.59
CA PHE A 70 5.68 -4.26 -4.53
C PHE A 70 5.62 -5.70 -3.97
N ARG A 71 5.87 -6.71 -4.81
CA ARG A 71 5.96 -8.11 -4.37
C ARG A 71 7.07 -8.35 -3.35
N LYS A 72 8.18 -7.59 -3.42
CA LYS A 72 9.26 -7.68 -2.42
C LYS A 72 8.77 -7.34 -1.00
N PHE A 73 7.73 -6.50 -0.89
CA PHE A 73 7.15 -6.02 0.35
C PHE A 73 5.82 -6.72 0.69
N GLY A 74 5.50 -7.83 0.03
CA GLY A 74 4.32 -8.65 0.32
C GLY A 74 3.03 -8.19 -0.36
N TYR A 75 3.08 -7.20 -1.27
CA TYR A 75 1.92 -6.75 -2.03
C TYR A 75 1.82 -7.45 -3.38
N THR A 76 0.66 -8.07 -3.65
CA THR A 76 0.36 -8.68 -4.94
C THR A 76 -0.37 -7.67 -5.82
N LEU A 77 0.26 -7.24 -6.92
CA LEU A 77 -0.34 -6.35 -7.91
C LEU A 77 -0.60 -7.09 -9.22
N SER A 78 -1.73 -6.80 -9.86
CA SER A 78 -2.06 -7.27 -11.21
C SER A 78 -0.91 -7.05 -12.20
N PRO A 79 -0.68 -7.97 -13.15
CA PRO A 79 0.38 -7.83 -14.15
C PRO A 79 0.13 -6.72 -15.18
N SER A 80 -1.08 -6.14 -15.25
CA SER A 80 -1.44 -5.05 -16.17
C SER A 80 -1.70 -3.75 -15.42
N SER A 81 -1.34 -2.60 -16.01
CA SER A 81 -1.59 -1.28 -15.43
C SER A 81 -3.09 -1.02 -15.20
N SER A 82 -3.94 -1.42 -16.14
CA SER A 82 -5.40 -1.31 -16.02
C SER A 82 -5.98 -2.25 -14.96
N GLY A 83 -5.32 -3.37 -14.66
CA GLY A 83 -5.68 -4.22 -13.54
C GLY A 83 -5.29 -3.61 -12.21
N GLN A 84 -4.10 -2.99 -12.14
CA GLN A 84 -3.62 -2.31 -10.93
C GLN A 84 -4.50 -1.12 -10.53
N ASP A 85 -4.90 -0.29 -11.51
CA ASP A 85 -5.80 0.86 -11.30
C ASP A 85 -7.14 0.47 -10.67
N ARG A 86 -7.66 -0.71 -11.00
CA ARG A 86 -8.93 -1.24 -10.48
C ARG A 86 -8.79 -2.06 -9.20
N GLN A 87 -7.56 -2.30 -8.74
CA GLN A 87 -7.31 -3.22 -7.61
C GLN A 87 -7.50 -2.55 -6.26
N VAL A 88 -7.36 -1.23 -6.19
CA VAL A 88 -7.44 -0.45 -4.95
C VAL A 88 -8.29 0.81 -5.12
N PRO A 89 -8.89 1.34 -4.05
CA PRO A 89 -9.64 2.59 -4.13
C PRO A 89 -8.79 3.76 -4.64
N SER A 90 -9.34 4.55 -5.56
CA SER A 90 -8.64 5.71 -6.11
C SER A 90 -8.50 6.85 -5.09
N ILE A 91 -7.34 7.51 -5.12
CA ILE A 91 -7.11 8.75 -4.38
C ILE A 91 -7.86 9.88 -5.10
N ARG A 92 -8.86 10.47 -4.42
CA ARG A 92 -9.79 11.43 -5.04
C ARG A 92 -9.24 12.84 -5.21
N ARG A 93 -8.24 13.24 -4.42
CA ARG A 93 -7.69 14.60 -4.43
C ARG A 93 -6.17 14.53 -4.54
N LYS A 94 -5.59 15.34 -5.43
CA LYS A 94 -4.13 15.38 -5.63
C LYS A 94 -3.35 15.64 -4.34
N LYS A 95 -3.88 16.46 -3.43
CA LYS A 95 -3.28 16.75 -2.12
C LYS A 95 -3.18 15.54 -1.18
N ASP A 96 -3.97 14.50 -1.44
CA ASP A 96 -3.94 13.25 -0.66
C ASP A 96 -2.91 12.26 -1.24
N LEU A 97 -2.27 12.59 -2.37
CA LEU A 97 -1.20 11.80 -2.96
C LEU A 97 0.04 11.84 -2.06
N THR A 98 0.66 10.69 -1.88
CA THR A 98 1.84 10.53 -1.04
C THR A 98 2.90 9.67 -1.75
N LYS A 99 4.12 9.71 -1.22
CA LYS A 99 5.22 8.86 -1.69
C LYS A 99 4.84 7.40 -1.58
N GLY A 100 5.19 6.62 -2.61
CA GLY A 100 4.89 5.20 -2.70
C GLY A 100 3.54 4.88 -3.33
N ASP A 101 2.67 5.88 -3.56
CA ASP A 101 1.42 5.64 -4.28
C ASP A 101 1.68 5.30 -5.75
N LEU A 102 0.73 4.59 -6.36
CA LEU A 102 0.72 4.34 -7.79
C LEU A 102 -0.03 5.48 -8.50
N VAL A 103 0.57 5.97 -9.59
CA VAL A 103 -0.05 6.96 -10.47
C VAL A 103 -0.25 6.35 -11.85
N PHE A 104 -1.44 6.55 -12.41
CA PHE A 104 -1.89 5.91 -13.65
C PHE A 104 -2.07 6.95 -14.75
N PHE A 105 -1.70 6.56 -15.98
CA PHE A 105 -1.83 7.42 -17.17
C PHE A 105 -2.47 6.63 -18.31
N GLU A 106 -3.07 7.37 -19.23
CA GLU A 106 -3.52 6.81 -20.49
C GLU A 106 -2.35 6.26 -21.31
N GLY A 107 -2.63 5.22 -22.09
CA GLY A 107 -1.69 4.75 -23.09
C GLY A 107 -1.63 5.66 -24.31
N ARG A 108 -0.74 5.34 -25.25
CA ARG A 108 -0.53 6.10 -26.50
C ARG A 108 -1.80 6.34 -27.35
N ARG A 109 -2.84 5.53 -27.15
CA ARG A 109 -4.10 5.63 -27.90
C ARG A 109 -5.05 6.69 -27.36
N HIS A 110 -4.78 7.28 -26.19
CA HIS A 110 -5.58 8.36 -25.57
C HIS A 110 -7.09 8.11 -25.60
N ASN A 111 -7.50 6.89 -25.26
CA ASN A 111 -8.87 6.42 -25.40
C ASN A 111 -9.61 6.31 -24.06
N GLY A 112 -9.19 7.07 -23.04
CA GLY A 112 -9.77 7.01 -21.70
C GLY A 112 -9.33 5.82 -20.84
N ASN A 113 -8.57 4.86 -21.40
CA ASN A 113 -8.13 3.68 -20.66
C ASN A 113 -6.69 3.81 -20.15
N VAL A 114 -6.47 3.33 -18.92
CA VAL A 114 -5.14 3.23 -18.33
C VAL A 114 -4.23 2.35 -19.18
N GLY A 115 -3.09 2.91 -19.59
CA GLY A 115 -2.07 2.22 -20.38
C GLY A 115 -0.65 2.36 -19.83
N HIS A 116 -0.47 3.09 -18.73
CA HIS A 116 0.81 3.23 -18.05
C HIS A 116 0.63 3.41 -16.54
N VAL A 117 1.66 3.06 -15.77
CA VAL A 117 1.69 3.20 -14.31
C VAL A 117 3.11 3.56 -13.85
N GLY A 118 3.19 4.40 -12.81
CA GLY A 118 4.44 4.75 -12.12
C GLY A 118 4.28 4.73 -10.60
N ILE A 119 5.41 4.82 -9.89
CA ILE A 119 5.47 4.95 -8.43
C ILE A 119 5.82 6.41 -8.10
N VAL A 120 5.05 7.04 -7.22
CA VAL A 120 5.29 8.41 -6.76
C VAL A 120 6.53 8.43 -5.86
N THR A 121 7.57 9.15 -6.25
CA THR A 121 8.83 9.25 -5.49
C THR A 121 8.90 10.51 -4.62
N GLU A 122 8.16 11.54 -4.99
CA GLU A 122 8.01 12.80 -4.26
C GLU A 122 6.67 13.47 -4.58
N THR A 123 6.20 14.30 -3.65
CA THR A 123 5.01 15.14 -3.83
C THR A 123 5.35 16.57 -3.45
N ARG A 124 4.76 17.55 -4.14
CA ARG A 124 4.97 18.98 -3.88
C ARG A 124 3.70 19.58 -3.27
N GLY A 125 3.76 20.83 -2.81
CA GLY A 125 2.63 21.48 -2.10
C GLY A 125 1.31 21.55 -2.90
N ASN A 126 1.36 21.32 -4.21
CA ASN A 126 0.22 21.27 -5.12
C ASN A 126 -0.21 19.84 -5.54
N GLY A 127 0.39 18.80 -4.95
CA GLY A 127 0.29 17.42 -5.39
C GLY A 127 1.40 17.09 -6.36
#